data_AF-A0A0H5CNH1-F1
#
_entry.id   AF-A0A0H5CNH1-F1
#
_cell.length_a   1.000
_cell.length_b   1.000
_cell.length_c   1.000
_cell.angle_alpha   90.00
_cell.angle_beta   90.00
_cell.angle_gamma   90.00
#
_symmetry.space_group_name_H-M   'P 1'
#
loop_
_entity.id
_entity.type
_entity.pdbx_description
1 polymer ?
#
loop_
_entity_poly.entity_id
_entity_poly.type
_entity_poly.pdbx_seq_one_letter_code
_entity_poly.pdbx_strand_id
1 'polypeptide(L)'
;MMSEQTGWGGRWQWPVRLAENWEEGSMNGPLAAARRYALSFTTGALLAREGAVLAPVYIEQRDWERVRDQAVESNLLQARTHRTGVRLVRETVKRLSALADDEVELLTEMTASERGYLMWAAACRRYEFIGEFAEEVLRERFLLLVPTLEYQDFDSFVRTKALWHEELAEIKDSTLQKLRSNVFKMLQDAELLSEGWYIRPTVLSERVVAALSAHTPSDLRFFPTQQAAKQGAVL
;
A
#
# COMPACT_ATOMS: atom_id res chain seq x y z
N MET A 1 44.34 10.78 -19.41
CA MET A 1 43.53 12.00 -19.64
C MET A 1 42.06 11.57 -19.63
N MET A 2 41.58 11.08 -18.48
CA MET A 2 40.69 11.80 -17.57
C MET A 2 39.43 12.31 -18.27
N SER A 3 38.44 11.43 -18.35
CA SER A 3 37.04 11.74 -18.63
C SER A 3 36.38 12.30 -17.37
N GLU A 4 35.76 13.47 -17.52
CA GLU A 4 35.08 14.22 -16.46
C GLU A 4 33.88 13.47 -15.89
N GLN A 5 33.85 13.42 -14.56
CA GLN A 5 32.72 13.03 -13.73
C GLN A 5 31.70 14.18 -13.74
N THR A 6 30.45 13.91 -14.11
CA THR A 6 29.33 14.77 -13.72
C THR A 6 28.64 14.14 -12.51
N GLY A 7 28.92 14.74 -11.35
CA GLY A 7 28.40 14.32 -10.07
C GLY A 7 26.91 14.62 -9.92
N TRP A 8 26.16 13.62 -9.47
CA TRP A 8 24.80 13.79 -8.97
C TRP A 8 24.84 13.78 -7.44
N GLY A 9 25.16 14.94 -6.87
CA GLY A 9 24.99 15.24 -5.44
C GLY A 9 23.57 15.69 -5.15
N GLY A 10 22.66 14.74 -4.96
CA GLY A 10 21.32 14.98 -4.42
C GLY A 10 21.11 14.14 -3.17
N ARG A 11 21.63 14.60 -2.04
CA ARG A 11 21.56 13.96 -0.73
C ARG A 11 20.11 13.94 -0.24
N TRP A 12 19.34 12.92 -0.62
CA TRP A 12 18.04 12.62 0.00
C TRP A 12 18.30 11.77 1.23
N GLN A 13 18.41 12.39 2.39
CA GLN A 13 18.46 11.67 3.65
C GLN A 13 17.09 11.06 3.94
N TRP A 14 16.98 9.74 3.78
CA TRP A 14 15.92 8.96 4.42
C TRP A 14 16.27 8.75 5.90
N PRO A 15 15.30 8.79 6.82
CA PRO A 15 15.55 8.47 8.21
C PRO A 15 15.97 7.00 8.31
N VAL A 16 17.25 6.80 8.57
CA VAL A 16 17.78 5.54 9.10
C VAL A 16 17.20 5.42 10.51
N ARG A 17 16.41 4.37 10.76
CA ARG A 17 15.66 4.00 11.98
C ARG A 17 14.17 4.33 11.98
N LEU A 18 13.37 3.32 11.62
CA LEU A 18 12.00 3.10 12.10
C LEU A 18 11.94 1.92 13.09
N ALA A 19 13.01 1.76 13.87
CA ALA A 19 13.04 0.97 15.09
C ALA A 19 13.75 1.84 16.13
N GLU A 20 13.20 1.94 17.35
CA GLU A 20 13.58 2.84 18.45
C GLU A 20 12.78 4.15 18.49
N ASN A 21 11.56 4.08 19.06
CA ASN A 21 11.02 5.08 19.99
C ASN A 21 9.71 4.53 20.58
N TRP A 22 9.86 3.61 21.54
CA TRP A 22 8.87 3.38 22.59
C TRP A 22 9.53 3.80 23.89
N GLU A 23 9.30 5.03 24.33
CA GLU A 23 9.41 5.38 25.75
C GLU A 23 8.22 6.26 26.14
N GLU A 24 7.76 5.98 27.35
CA GLU A 24 6.54 6.40 28.02
C GLU A 24 6.44 7.92 28.19
N GLY A 25 5.23 8.48 28.06
CA GLY A 25 5.05 9.91 28.36
C GLY A 25 3.63 10.46 28.17
N SER A 26 2.86 10.42 29.26
CA SER A 26 1.84 11.41 29.65
C SER A 26 0.47 11.38 28.97
N MET A 27 -0.51 10.82 29.71
CA MET A 27 -1.93 11.16 29.57
C MET A 27 -2.17 12.66 29.87
N ASN A 28 -2.96 13.31 29.00
CA ASN A 28 -3.48 14.69 29.04
C ASN A 28 -2.67 15.77 28.29
N GLY A 29 -2.80 15.76 26.95
CA GLY A 29 -2.61 16.91 26.07
C GLY A 29 -3.88 17.14 25.22
N PRO A 30 -4.11 18.35 24.66
CA PRO A 30 -5.28 18.64 23.82
C PRO A 30 -5.35 17.63 22.67
N LEU A 31 -6.56 17.14 22.32
CA LEU A 31 -6.82 16.05 21.36
C LEU A 31 -5.70 16.01 20.31
N ALA A 32 -4.85 14.99 20.39
CA ALA A 32 -3.72 14.84 19.47
C ALA A 32 -4.25 15.03 18.04
N ALA A 33 -3.80 16.10 17.38
CA ALA A 33 -4.25 16.42 16.04
C ALA A 33 -4.05 15.17 15.17
N ALA A 34 -5.12 14.71 14.52
CA ALA A 34 -5.09 13.51 13.70
C ALA A 34 -3.93 13.62 12.70
N ARG A 35 -3.12 12.56 12.59
CA ARG A 35 -1.98 12.55 11.70
C ARG A 35 -2.49 12.74 10.26
N ARG A 36 -1.90 13.70 9.53
CA ARG A 36 -2.31 13.98 8.14
C ARG A 36 -2.09 12.75 7.24
N TYR A 37 -3.04 12.45 6.37
CA TYR A 37 -2.93 11.38 5.40
C TYR A 37 -1.90 11.67 4.31
N ALA A 38 -1.13 10.65 3.96
CA ALA A 38 -0.33 10.67 2.74
C ALA A 38 -1.22 10.34 1.53
N LEU A 39 -1.58 11.34 0.72
CA LEU A 39 -2.46 11.17 -0.45
C LEU A 39 -1.71 10.97 -1.78
N SER A 40 -0.41 10.66 -1.72
CA SER A 40 0.46 10.56 -2.90
C SER A 40 0.38 9.21 -3.64
N PHE A 41 -0.78 8.55 -3.63
CA PHE A 41 -0.96 7.19 -4.13
C PHE A 41 -1.55 7.11 -5.55
N THR A 42 -1.51 8.20 -6.33
CA THR A 42 -2.06 8.24 -7.71
C THR A 42 -1.10 7.73 -8.78
N THR A 43 0.08 7.26 -8.39
CA THR A 43 1.06 6.70 -9.33
C THR A 43 0.82 5.21 -9.45
N GLY A 44 0.53 4.74 -10.66
CA GLY A 44 0.49 3.31 -11.02
C GLY A 44 -0.39 2.48 -10.10
N ALA A 45 -1.59 2.10 -10.56
CA ALA A 45 -2.65 1.43 -9.81
C ALA A 45 -2.19 0.56 -8.62
N LEU A 46 -2.16 -0.77 -8.71
CA LEU A 46 -1.69 -1.62 -7.60
C LEU A 46 -0.18 -1.90 -7.64
N LEU A 47 0.39 -1.99 -8.84
CA LEU A 47 1.80 -2.33 -9.10
C LEU A 47 2.19 -3.77 -8.74
N ALA A 48 1.24 -4.72 -8.83
CA ALA A 48 1.52 -6.12 -8.51
C ALA A 48 2.55 -6.76 -9.47
N ARG A 49 2.51 -6.41 -10.76
CA ARG A 49 3.47 -6.88 -11.76
C ARG A 49 4.85 -6.27 -11.51
N GLU A 50 4.90 -4.97 -11.28
CA GLU A 50 6.13 -4.25 -10.99
C GLU A 50 6.76 -4.74 -9.68
N GLY A 51 5.94 -5.04 -8.67
CA GLY A 51 6.36 -5.65 -7.41
C GLY A 51 7.07 -6.98 -7.65
N ALA A 52 6.51 -7.84 -8.50
CA ALA A 52 7.14 -9.12 -8.88
C ALA A 52 8.50 -8.95 -9.58
N VAL A 53 8.70 -7.85 -10.32
CA VAL A 53 9.98 -7.55 -10.99
C VAL A 53 11.01 -7.03 -10.00
N LEU A 54 10.63 -6.20 -9.03
CA LEU A 54 11.57 -5.58 -8.09
C LEU A 54 11.85 -6.43 -6.85
N ALA A 55 10.98 -7.38 -6.48
CA ALA A 55 11.19 -8.24 -5.31
C ALA A 55 12.49 -9.08 -5.39
N PRO A 56 12.81 -9.78 -6.49
CA PRO A 56 14.09 -10.51 -6.61
C PRO A 56 15.32 -9.60 -6.44
N VAL A 57 15.25 -8.40 -7.01
CA VAL A 57 16.31 -7.38 -6.92
C VAL A 57 16.54 -6.97 -5.47
N TYR A 58 15.46 -6.83 -4.68
CA TYR A 58 15.56 -6.57 -3.25
C TYR A 58 16.12 -7.74 -2.47
N ILE A 59 15.70 -8.97 -2.76
CA ILE A 59 16.17 -10.17 -2.05
C ILE A 59 17.70 -10.31 -2.16
N GLU A 60 18.26 -9.99 -3.33
CA GLU A 60 19.71 -10.00 -3.58
C GLU A 60 20.46 -8.88 -2.85
N GLN A 61 19.86 -7.69 -2.72
CA GLN A 61 20.57 -6.48 -2.27
C GLN A 61 20.30 -6.06 -0.83
N ARG A 62 19.09 -6.34 -0.34
CA ARG A 62 18.55 -5.88 0.96
C ARG A 62 18.71 -4.38 1.18
N ASP A 63 18.62 -3.60 0.10
CA ASP A 63 18.79 -2.16 0.10
C ASP A 63 17.85 -1.52 -0.93
N TRP A 64 16.80 -0.86 -0.44
CA TRP A 64 15.79 -0.22 -1.28
C TRP A 64 16.33 0.94 -2.12
N GLU A 65 17.40 1.62 -1.69
CA GLU A 65 18.00 2.69 -2.48
C GLU A 65 18.72 2.10 -3.70
N ARG A 66 19.47 1.02 -3.49
CA ARG A 66 20.15 0.33 -4.59
C ARG A 66 19.17 -0.34 -5.55
N VAL A 67 18.10 -0.97 -5.04
CA VAL A 67 17.02 -1.52 -5.87
C VAL A 67 16.42 -0.44 -6.76
N ARG A 68 16.12 0.73 -6.19
CA ARG A 68 15.57 1.87 -6.94
C ARG A 68 16.53 2.32 -8.03
N ASP A 69 17.79 2.54 -7.68
CA ASP A 69 18.77 3.12 -8.59
C ASP A 69 19.05 2.16 -9.75
N GLN A 70 19.25 0.88 -9.47
CA GLN A 70 19.39 -0.15 -10.50
C GLN A 70 18.12 -0.27 -11.37
N ALA A 71 16.93 -0.27 -10.77
CA ALA A 71 15.69 -0.43 -11.51
C ALA A 71 15.42 0.73 -12.48
N VAL A 72 15.82 1.94 -12.11
CA VAL A 72 15.77 3.12 -12.98
C VAL A 72 16.83 3.04 -14.07
N GLU A 73 18.09 2.81 -13.70
CA GLU A 73 19.22 2.77 -14.64
C GLU A 73 19.04 1.70 -15.72
N SER A 74 18.58 0.52 -15.31
CA SER A 74 18.35 -0.63 -16.21
C SER A 74 16.96 -0.64 -16.85
N ASN A 75 16.10 0.34 -16.56
CA ASN A 75 14.69 0.37 -16.99
C ASN A 75 13.97 -0.97 -16.79
N LEU A 76 14.08 -1.57 -15.60
CA LEU A 76 13.58 -2.93 -15.34
C LEU A 76 12.06 -3.06 -15.54
N LEU A 77 11.32 -1.97 -15.31
CA LEU A 77 9.86 -1.92 -15.53
C LEU A 77 9.48 -1.66 -17.00
N GLN A 78 10.46 -1.56 -17.90
CA GLN A 78 10.28 -1.38 -19.33
C GLN A 78 9.34 -0.21 -19.69
N ALA A 79 9.45 0.89 -18.94
CA ALA A 79 8.59 2.04 -19.15
C ALA A 79 8.96 2.75 -20.47
N ARG A 80 7.94 3.24 -21.20
CA ARG A 80 8.11 3.95 -22.48
C ARG A 80 8.91 5.25 -22.37
N THR A 81 8.91 5.86 -21.19
CA THR A 81 9.67 7.09 -20.93
C THR A 81 10.38 6.98 -19.59
N HIS A 82 11.57 7.58 -19.48
CA HIS A 82 12.34 7.62 -18.24
C HIS A 82 11.52 8.20 -17.08
N ARG A 83 10.81 9.32 -17.28
CA ARG A 83 10.00 9.96 -16.23
C ARG A 83 8.92 9.04 -15.68
N THR A 84 8.24 8.28 -16.55
CA THR A 84 7.26 7.27 -16.11
C THR A 84 7.94 6.14 -15.35
N GLY A 85 9.06 5.62 -15.86
CA GLY A 85 9.85 4.58 -15.20
C GLY A 85 10.26 4.97 -13.79
N VAL A 86 10.85 6.16 -13.61
CA VAL A 86 11.23 6.69 -12.29
C VAL A 86 10.04 6.76 -11.34
N ARG A 87 8.87 7.21 -11.81
CA ARG A 87 7.66 7.29 -10.97
C ARG A 87 7.18 5.90 -10.55
N LEU A 88 7.11 4.95 -11.47
CA LEU A 88 6.69 3.58 -11.19
C LEU A 88 7.65 2.91 -10.20
N VAL A 89 8.97 2.94 -10.48
CA VAL A 89 9.98 2.35 -9.59
C VAL A 89 9.88 2.91 -8.18
N ARG A 90 9.81 4.24 -8.04
CA ARG A 90 9.72 4.90 -6.73
C ARG A 90 8.47 4.46 -5.96
N GLU A 91 7.34 4.36 -6.64
CA GLU A 91 6.09 3.97 -5.99
C GLU A 91 6.06 2.48 -5.65
N THR A 92 6.55 1.61 -6.54
CA THR A 92 6.70 0.18 -6.28
C THR A 92 7.59 -0.07 -5.07
N VAL A 93 8.78 0.57 -5.02
CA VAL A 93 9.70 0.47 -3.88
C VAL A 93 9.05 0.97 -2.60
N LYS A 94 8.32 2.10 -2.63
CA LYS A 94 7.60 2.60 -1.44
C LYS A 94 6.61 1.59 -0.87
N ARG A 95 5.86 0.88 -1.73
CA ARG A 95 4.89 -0.13 -1.29
C ARG A 95 5.58 -1.38 -0.81
N LEU A 96 6.53 -1.92 -1.58
CA LEU A 96 7.30 -3.09 -1.17
C LEU A 96 8.03 -2.86 0.16
N SER A 97 8.56 -1.66 0.41
CA SER A 97 9.21 -1.32 1.68
C SER A 97 8.28 -1.29 2.90
N ALA A 98 6.95 -1.39 2.70
CA ALA A 98 5.99 -1.55 3.79
C ALA A 98 5.73 -3.02 4.14
N LEU A 99 6.29 -3.95 3.37
CA LEU A 99 6.31 -5.38 3.66
C LEU A 99 7.58 -5.73 4.45
N ALA A 100 7.49 -6.74 5.31
CA ALA A 100 8.64 -7.36 5.94
C ALA A 100 9.45 -8.17 4.91
N ASP A 101 10.70 -8.47 5.24
CA ASP A 101 11.63 -9.14 4.33
C ASP A 101 11.14 -10.51 3.85
N ASP A 102 10.54 -11.29 4.76
CA ASP A 102 9.91 -12.58 4.48
C ASP A 102 8.68 -12.44 3.57
N GLU A 103 7.87 -11.39 3.77
CA GLU A 103 6.73 -11.10 2.90
C GLU A 103 7.17 -10.71 1.47
N VAL A 104 8.29 -9.99 1.32
CA VAL A 104 8.85 -9.67 0.01
C VAL A 104 9.39 -10.94 -0.68
N GLU A 105 10.01 -11.85 0.08
CA GLU A 105 10.47 -13.14 -0.44
C GLU A 105 9.31 -13.97 -1.00
N LEU A 106 8.18 -14.02 -0.28
CA LEU A 106 6.99 -14.75 -0.70
C LEU A 106 6.44 -14.30 -2.07
N LEU A 107 6.61 -13.03 -2.47
CA LEU A 107 6.12 -12.53 -3.77
C LEU A 107 6.67 -13.31 -4.97
N THR A 108 7.86 -13.91 -4.85
CA THR A 108 8.52 -14.65 -5.92
C THR A 108 7.87 -16.02 -6.19
N GLU A 109 7.22 -16.60 -5.19
CA GLU A 109 6.58 -17.93 -5.24
C GLU A 109 5.05 -17.86 -5.34
N MET A 110 4.49 -16.65 -5.27
CA MET A 110 3.05 -16.43 -5.25
C MET A 110 2.42 -16.52 -6.64
N THR A 111 1.14 -16.88 -6.68
CA THR A 111 0.30 -16.70 -7.88
C THR A 111 0.08 -15.21 -8.15
N ALA A 112 -0.48 -14.87 -9.32
CA ALA A 112 -0.82 -13.48 -9.64
C ALA A 112 -1.81 -12.88 -8.63
N SER A 113 -2.85 -13.62 -8.25
CA SER A 113 -3.86 -13.15 -7.30
C SER A 113 -3.28 -12.98 -5.89
N GLU A 114 -2.46 -13.92 -5.41
CA GLU A 114 -1.81 -13.78 -4.10
C GLU A 114 -0.83 -12.59 -4.04
N ARG A 115 -0.08 -12.34 -5.13
CA ARG A 115 0.72 -11.11 -5.24
C ARG A 115 -0.15 -9.86 -5.19
N GLY A 116 -1.32 -9.90 -5.83
CA GLY A 116 -2.33 -8.84 -5.74
C GLY A 116 -2.73 -8.57 -4.30
N TYR A 117 -3.00 -9.62 -3.53
CA TYR A 117 -3.36 -9.49 -2.11
C TYR A 117 -2.22 -8.90 -1.26
N LEU A 118 -0.98 -9.38 -1.39
CA LEU A 118 0.14 -8.79 -0.64
C LEU A 118 0.39 -7.34 -1.03
N MET A 119 0.29 -7.01 -2.31
CA MET A 119 0.48 -5.63 -2.78
C MET A 119 -0.68 -4.71 -2.36
N TRP A 120 -1.88 -5.25 -2.17
CA TRP A 120 -2.99 -4.53 -1.56
C TRP A 120 -2.72 -4.24 -0.09
N ALA A 121 -2.29 -5.24 0.68
CA ALA A 121 -1.89 -5.07 2.07
C ALA A 121 -0.75 -4.04 2.20
N ALA A 122 0.27 -4.11 1.33
CA ALA A 122 1.36 -3.14 1.26
C ALA A 122 0.85 -1.70 1.01
N ALA A 123 -0.13 -1.53 0.13
CA ALA A 123 -0.74 -0.22 -0.12
C ALA A 123 -1.51 0.30 1.10
N CYS A 124 -2.29 -0.56 1.77
CA CYS A 124 -3.01 -0.22 2.99
C CYS A 124 -2.08 0.17 4.13
N ARG A 125 -0.96 -0.54 4.31
CA ARG A 125 0.08 -0.18 5.29
C ARG A 125 0.76 1.13 4.95
N ARG A 126 1.05 1.34 3.66
CA ARG A 126 1.76 2.54 3.20
C ARG A 126 0.90 3.80 3.29
N TYR A 127 -0.40 3.65 3.07
CA TYR A 127 -1.37 4.73 3.00
C TYR A 127 -2.53 4.46 3.93
N GLU A 128 -2.46 5.03 5.13
CA GLU A 128 -3.48 4.90 6.19
C GLU A 128 -4.91 5.14 5.66
N PHE A 129 -5.09 6.16 4.80
CA PHE A 129 -6.37 6.42 4.13
C PHE A 129 -6.92 5.22 3.35
N ILE A 130 -6.06 4.48 2.63
CA ILE A 130 -6.47 3.28 1.89
C ILE A 130 -6.80 2.15 2.87
N GLY A 131 -5.98 1.98 3.91
CA GLY A 131 -6.20 0.95 4.93
C GLY A 131 -7.53 1.13 5.68
N GLU A 132 -7.85 2.36 6.08
CA GLU A 132 -9.13 2.67 6.70
C GLU A 132 -10.30 2.50 5.72
N PHE A 133 -10.17 2.91 4.46
CA PHE A 133 -11.22 2.66 3.46
C PHE A 133 -11.46 1.15 3.25
N ALA A 134 -10.39 0.35 3.27
CA ALA A 134 -10.47 -1.10 3.15
C ALA A 134 -11.24 -1.73 4.33
N GLU A 135 -11.01 -1.26 5.55
CA GLU A 135 -11.64 -1.79 6.75
C GLU A 135 -13.06 -1.25 6.97
N GLU A 136 -13.22 0.08 6.97
CA GLU A 136 -14.45 0.79 7.32
C GLU A 136 -15.49 0.80 6.18
N VAL A 137 -15.10 0.46 4.95
CA VAL A 137 -16.03 0.49 3.81
C VAL A 137 -16.05 -0.83 3.09
N LEU A 138 -14.93 -1.29 2.52
CA LEU A 138 -14.91 -2.53 1.74
C LEU A 138 -15.29 -3.74 2.62
N ARG A 139 -14.58 -3.94 3.74
CA ARG A 139 -14.83 -5.08 4.63
C ARG A 139 -16.15 -4.96 5.37
N GLU A 140 -16.49 -3.78 5.90
CA GLU A 140 -17.78 -3.57 6.57
C GLU A 140 -18.97 -3.91 5.66
N ARG A 141 -18.98 -3.42 4.42
CA ARG A 141 -20.05 -3.74 3.45
C ARG A 141 -20.14 -5.23 3.16
N PHE A 142 -19.00 -5.90 3.01
CA PHE A 142 -18.97 -7.36 2.86
C PHE A 142 -19.60 -8.07 4.07
N LEU A 143 -19.24 -7.67 5.29
CA LEU A 143 -19.78 -8.25 6.52
C LEU A 143 -21.29 -7.98 6.68
N LEU A 144 -21.77 -6.83 6.21
CA LEU A 144 -23.18 -6.46 6.17
C LEU A 144 -23.94 -7.06 4.97
N LEU A 145 -23.29 -7.91 4.17
CA LEU A 145 -23.84 -8.54 2.97
C LEU A 145 -24.34 -7.54 1.91
N VAL A 146 -23.75 -6.34 1.89
CA VAL A 146 -23.97 -5.34 0.85
C VAL A 146 -23.00 -5.64 -0.30
N PRO A 147 -23.50 -6.12 -1.46
CA PRO A 147 -22.65 -6.78 -2.44
C PRO A 147 -21.87 -5.81 -3.33
N THR A 148 -22.21 -4.53 -3.34
CA THR A 148 -21.58 -3.53 -4.23
C THR A 148 -20.73 -2.55 -3.45
N LEU A 149 -19.71 -1.98 -4.10
CA LEU A 149 -18.93 -0.85 -3.61
C LEU A 149 -18.80 0.16 -4.75
N GLU A 150 -19.31 1.38 -4.53
CA GLU A 150 -19.45 2.40 -5.58
C GLU A 150 -18.72 3.69 -5.21
N TYR A 151 -18.56 4.58 -6.19
CA TYR A 151 -17.89 5.88 -5.97
C TYR A 151 -18.53 6.74 -4.89
N GLN A 152 -19.85 6.66 -4.71
CA GLN A 152 -20.57 7.37 -3.65
C GLN A 152 -20.19 6.90 -2.25
N ASP A 153 -19.78 5.64 -2.08
CA ASP A 153 -19.32 5.10 -0.80
C ASP A 153 -17.95 5.71 -0.45
N PHE A 154 -17.06 5.81 -1.43
CA PHE A 154 -15.78 6.52 -1.29
C PHE A 154 -15.96 8.01 -0.97
N ASP A 155 -16.86 8.68 -1.68
CA ASP A 155 -17.11 10.10 -1.44
C ASP A 155 -17.70 10.34 -0.04
N SER A 156 -18.54 9.42 0.43
CA SER A 156 -19.10 9.47 1.79
C SER A 156 -18.03 9.25 2.85
N PHE A 157 -17.15 8.26 2.65
CA PHE A 157 -15.98 8.04 3.50
C PHE A 157 -15.09 9.28 3.59
N VAL A 158 -14.75 9.90 2.45
CA VAL A 158 -13.94 11.12 2.43
C VAL A 158 -14.60 12.27 3.18
N ARG A 159 -15.92 12.48 2.99
CA ARG A 159 -16.66 13.52 3.73
C ARG A 159 -16.61 13.29 5.24
N THR A 160 -16.74 12.04 5.69
CA THR A 160 -16.62 11.69 7.12
C THR A 160 -15.23 11.98 7.66
N LYS A 161 -14.17 11.57 6.95
CA LYS A 161 -12.79 11.80 7.38
C LYS A 161 -12.39 13.29 7.33
N ALA A 162 -12.93 14.06 6.38
CA ALA A 162 -12.69 15.50 6.26
C ALA A 162 -13.11 16.33 7.49
N LEU A 163 -13.97 15.78 8.37
CA LEU A 163 -14.32 16.42 9.65
C LEU A 163 -13.11 16.57 10.59
N TRP A 164 -12.11 15.71 10.45
CA TRP A 164 -10.92 15.66 11.32
C TRP A 164 -9.60 15.80 10.54
N HIS A 165 -9.65 15.75 9.21
CA HIS A 165 -8.49 15.79 8.32
C HIS A 165 -8.58 16.96 7.33
N GLU A 166 -7.88 18.04 7.63
CA GLU A 166 -7.88 19.28 6.83
C GLU A 166 -7.44 19.04 5.37
N GLU A 167 -6.46 18.16 5.12
CA GLU A 167 -6.04 17.82 3.74
C GLU A 167 -7.16 17.22 2.88
N LEU A 168 -8.17 16.61 3.50
CA LEU A 168 -9.35 16.09 2.80
C LEU A 168 -10.43 17.17 2.65
N ALA A 169 -10.56 18.07 3.63
CA ALA A 169 -11.49 19.20 3.53
C ALA A 169 -11.09 20.19 2.42
N GLU A 170 -9.79 20.40 2.22
CA GLU A 170 -9.22 21.32 1.24
C GLU A 170 -8.90 20.66 -0.11
N ILE A 171 -9.20 19.37 -0.28
CA ILE A 171 -8.82 18.64 -1.47
C ILE A 171 -9.57 19.18 -2.70
N LYS A 172 -8.83 19.39 -3.80
CA LYS A 172 -9.44 19.74 -5.09
C LYS A 172 -10.22 18.56 -5.66
N ASP A 173 -11.38 18.82 -6.27
CA ASP A 173 -12.21 17.79 -6.92
C ASP A 173 -11.43 16.91 -7.90
N SER A 174 -10.56 17.52 -8.72
CA SER A 174 -9.74 16.78 -9.69
C SER A 174 -8.71 15.85 -9.02
N THR A 175 -8.26 16.16 -7.81
CA THR A 175 -7.39 15.28 -7.03
C THR A 175 -8.23 14.16 -6.41
N LEU A 176 -9.38 14.49 -5.83
CA LEU A 176 -10.29 13.51 -5.25
C LEU A 176 -10.73 12.45 -6.26
N GLN A 177 -11.12 12.87 -7.46
CA GLN A 177 -11.47 11.97 -8.57
C GLN A 177 -10.31 11.03 -8.92
N LYS A 178 -9.07 11.53 -8.95
CA LYS A 178 -7.89 10.70 -9.21
C LYS A 178 -7.63 9.69 -8.10
N LEU A 179 -7.77 10.09 -6.83
CA LEU A 179 -7.63 9.16 -5.69
C LEU A 179 -8.67 8.06 -5.77
N ARG A 180 -9.94 8.43 -5.99
CA ARG A 180 -11.05 7.49 -6.14
C ARG A 180 -10.84 6.51 -7.27
N SER A 181 -10.55 6.99 -8.48
CA SER A 181 -10.28 6.13 -9.63
C SER A 181 -9.09 5.20 -9.39
N ASN A 182 -8.03 5.68 -8.72
CA ASN A 182 -6.87 4.85 -8.44
C ASN A 182 -7.17 3.75 -7.41
N VAL A 183 -7.87 4.07 -6.30
CA VAL A 183 -8.26 3.07 -5.30
C VAL A 183 -9.16 1.99 -5.90
N PHE A 184 -10.14 2.36 -6.72
CA PHE A 184 -11.00 1.38 -7.38
C PHE A 184 -10.24 0.51 -8.36
N LYS A 185 -9.27 1.09 -9.09
CA LYS A 185 -8.40 0.30 -9.96
C LYS A 185 -7.51 -0.66 -9.15
N MET A 186 -7.00 -0.24 -7.99
CA MET A 186 -6.25 -1.12 -7.08
C MET A 186 -7.08 -2.29 -6.59
N LEU A 187 -8.35 -2.05 -6.20
CA LEU A 187 -9.27 -3.10 -5.78
C LEU A 187 -9.56 -4.10 -6.89
N GLN A 188 -9.71 -3.63 -8.14
CA GLN A 188 -9.89 -4.50 -9.30
C GLN A 188 -8.62 -5.30 -9.62
N ASP A 189 -7.45 -4.66 -9.57
CA ASP A 189 -6.16 -5.32 -9.79
C ASP A 189 -5.86 -6.39 -8.73
N ALA A 190 -6.38 -6.20 -7.50
CA ALA A 190 -6.30 -7.16 -6.40
C ALA A 190 -7.43 -8.20 -6.42
N GLU A 191 -8.30 -8.20 -7.43
CA GLU A 191 -9.47 -9.09 -7.53
C GLU A 191 -10.45 -9.00 -6.33
N LEU A 192 -10.46 -7.86 -5.62
CA LEU A 192 -11.38 -7.59 -4.49
C LEU A 192 -12.68 -6.93 -4.96
N LEU A 193 -12.67 -6.35 -6.15
CA LEU A 193 -13.81 -5.71 -6.79
C LEU A 193 -13.89 -6.16 -8.25
N SER A 194 -15.09 -6.54 -8.70
CA SER A 194 -15.35 -6.80 -10.11
C SER A 194 -15.44 -5.52 -10.95
N GLU A 195 -15.39 -5.65 -12.27
CA GLU A 195 -15.65 -4.53 -13.19
C GLU A 195 -17.05 -3.93 -13.00
N GLY A 196 -18.03 -4.78 -12.64
CA GLY A 196 -19.40 -4.37 -12.30
C GLY A 196 -19.59 -3.90 -10.86
N TRP A 197 -18.51 -3.58 -10.13
CA TRP A 197 -18.52 -3.03 -8.77
C TRP A 197 -19.09 -3.95 -7.69
N TYR A 198 -19.24 -5.24 -7.99
CA TYR A 198 -19.51 -6.26 -6.97
C TYR A 198 -18.23 -6.60 -6.19
N ILE A 199 -18.33 -6.57 -4.87
CA ILE A 199 -17.30 -7.02 -3.94
C ILE A 199 -17.09 -8.51 -4.15
N ARG A 200 -15.84 -8.93 -4.28
CA ARG A 200 -15.46 -10.33 -4.42
C ARG A 200 -14.97 -10.85 -3.07
N PRO A 201 -15.66 -11.80 -2.44
CA PRO A 201 -15.18 -12.43 -1.21
C PRO A 201 -13.79 -13.04 -1.43
N THR A 202 -12.86 -12.79 -0.51
CA THR A 202 -11.49 -13.25 -0.68
C THR A 202 -11.30 -14.62 -0.03
N VAL A 203 -10.87 -15.60 -0.83
CA VAL A 203 -10.37 -16.88 -0.35
C VAL A 203 -8.86 -16.80 -0.29
N LEU A 204 -8.31 -16.71 0.91
CA LEU A 204 -6.88 -16.59 1.14
C LEU A 204 -6.26 -17.97 1.37
N SER A 205 -5.13 -18.25 0.72
CA SER A 205 -4.33 -19.44 1.01
C SER A 205 -3.72 -19.37 2.40
N GLU A 206 -3.38 -20.52 3.01
CA GLU A 206 -2.83 -20.56 4.37
C GLU A 206 -1.56 -19.71 4.50
N ARG A 207 -0.69 -19.71 3.48
CA ARG A 207 0.52 -18.90 3.46
C ARG A 207 0.24 -17.40 3.46
N VAL A 208 -0.79 -16.94 2.74
CA VAL A 208 -1.19 -15.53 2.74
C VAL A 208 -1.84 -15.17 4.08
N VAL A 209 -2.69 -16.03 4.62
CA VAL A 209 -3.28 -15.80 5.95
C VAL A 209 -2.19 -15.68 7.02
N ALA A 210 -1.17 -16.55 6.98
CA ALA A 210 -0.05 -16.49 7.92
C ALA A 210 0.70 -15.17 7.83
N ALA A 211 1.08 -14.74 6.62
CA ALA A 211 1.75 -13.45 6.39
C ALA A 211 0.91 -12.26 6.91
N LEU A 212 -0.36 -12.20 6.55
CA LEU A 212 -1.27 -11.11 6.96
C LEU A 212 -1.62 -11.11 8.46
N SER A 213 -1.56 -12.28 9.11
CA SER A 213 -1.85 -12.41 10.54
C SER A 213 -0.65 -12.15 11.44
N ALA A 214 0.57 -12.14 10.89
CA ALA A 214 1.79 -11.84 11.65
C ALA A 214 1.84 -10.38 12.16
N HIS A 215 1.06 -9.49 11.53
CA HIS A 215 0.96 -8.09 11.92
C HIS A 215 -0.13 -7.86 12.97
N THR A 216 0.08 -6.85 13.82
CA THR A 216 -0.90 -6.42 14.83
C THR A 216 -1.21 -4.93 14.65
N PRO A 217 -2.47 -4.54 14.36
CA PRO A 217 -3.60 -5.41 14.04
C PRO A 217 -3.37 -6.20 12.75
N SER A 218 -4.03 -7.35 12.60
CA SER A 218 -3.91 -8.18 11.40
C SER A 218 -4.45 -7.48 10.17
N ASP A 219 -3.71 -7.64 9.07
CA ASP A 219 -4.09 -7.10 7.77
C ASP A 219 -5.28 -7.81 7.13
N LEU A 220 -5.78 -8.92 7.70
CA LEU A 220 -7.04 -9.52 7.29
C LEU A 220 -8.21 -8.52 7.36
N ARG A 221 -8.08 -7.47 8.19
CA ARG A 221 -9.05 -6.36 8.26
C ARG A 221 -9.20 -5.57 6.96
N PHE A 222 -8.24 -5.66 6.03
CA PHE A 222 -8.27 -4.99 4.74
C PHE A 222 -9.01 -5.77 3.65
N PHE A 223 -9.50 -6.98 3.94
CA PHE A 223 -10.06 -7.89 2.94
C PHE A 223 -11.55 -8.19 3.22
N PRO A 224 -12.37 -8.37 2.17
CA PRO A 224 -13.74 -8.86 2.28
C PRO A 224 -13.75 -10.36 2.61
N THR A 225 -13.37 -10.69 3.84
CA THR A 225 -13.34 -12.05 4.39
C THR A 225 -13.93 -12.10 5.79
N GLN A 226 -14.57 -13.23 6.11
CA GLN A 226 -15.05 -13.52 7.47
C GLN A 226 -13.93 -14.06 8.36
N GLN A 227 -12.77 -14.42 7.79
CA GLN A 227 -11.62 -14.86 8.56
C GLN A 227 -11.21 -13.74 9.52
N ALA A 228 -11.30 -14.01 10.82
CA ALA A 228 -10.64 -13.21 11.84
C ALA A 228 -9.21 -13.73 12.01
N ALA A 229 -8.29 -12.85 12.43
CA ALA A 229 -6.98 -13.29 12.91
C ALA A 229 -7.19 -14.37 13.98
N LYS A 230 -6.57 -15.53 13.83
CA LYS A 230 -6.50 -16.49 14.94
C LYS A 230 -5.70 -15.78 16.03
N GLN A 231 -6.39 -15.27 17.05
CA GLN A 231 -5.73 -14.88 18.29
C GLN A 231 -5.05 -16.14 18.78
N GLY A 232 -3.71 -16.16 18.74
CA GLY A 232 -2.96 -17.24 19.34
C GLY A 232 -3.40 -17.36 20.79
N ALA A 233 -4.12 -18.44 21.10
CA ALA A 233 -4.24 -18.88 22.47
C ALA A 233 -2.80 -19.22 22.91
N VAL A 234 -2.21 -18.31 23.66
CA VAL A 234 -1.04 -18.63 24.48
C VAL A 234 -1.55 -19.64 25.51
N LEU A 235 -1.24 -20.91 25.29
CA LEU A 235 -1.30 -21.97 26.29
C LEU A 235 0.11 -22.18 26.84
#